data_AF-A0A396GTE2-F1
#
_entry.id   AF-A0A396GTE2-F1
#
_cell.length_a   1.000
_cell.length_b   1.000
_cell.length_c   1.000
_cell.angle_alpha   90.00
_cell.angle_beta   90.00
_cell.angle_gamma   90.00
#
_symmetry.space_group_name_H-M   'P 1'
#
loop_
_entity.id
_entity.type
_entity.pdbx_description
1 polymer ?
#
loop_
_entity_poly.entity_id
_entity_poly.type
_entity_poly.pdbx_seq_one_letter_code
_entity_poly.pdbx_strand_id
1 'polypeptide(L)'
;MGKNHNQEERIEKISYKIRESVKLIDIMDTQLLTFWNFLSFFLLLIALYFFRRNSSSKMAENSSKSIYDFTVKDISGNDVSLSQYRGKVLLVVNVASQCGLTQTNYKELNVLYQKYKDQDFEILAFPCNQFRGQEPGSSEEIQNVVCTRFKAEFPVFDKVEVNGKNAEPLYKFLKDQKGGIFGDGIKWNFTKFLVNKEGKVVDRYAPTTAPLKIEKDIEKLLRSS
;
A
#
# COMPACT_ATOMS: atom_id res chain seq x y z
N MET A 1 78.83 46.80 -23.88
CA MET A 1 78.13 45.65 -24.49
C MET A 1 77.49 44.69 -23.47
N GLY A 2 77.10 45.16 -22.26
CA GLY A 2 76.67 44.27 -21.15
C GLY A 2 75.27 44.51 -20.55
N LYS A 3 74.45 45.41 -21.13
CA LYS A 3 73.10 45.71 -20.60
C LYS A 3 72.00 44.82 -21.19
N ASN A 4 72.10 44.40 -22.45
CA ASN A 4 71.08 43.55 -23.09
C ASN A 4 71.09 42.10 -22.59
N HIS A 5 72.25 41.55 -22.25
CA HIS A 5 72.37 40.15 -21.82
C HIS A 5 71.69 39.90 -20.46
N ASN A 6 71.74 40.87 -19.54
CA ASN A 6 71.09 40.80 -18.22
C ASN A 6 69.55 40.94 -18.32
N GLN A 7 69.04 41.58 -19.37
CA GLN A 7 67.60 41.77 -19.57
C GLN A 7 66.95 40.49 -20.13
N GLU A 8 67.59 39.82 -21.08
CA GLU A 8 67.11 38.54 -21.63
C GLU A 8 67.09 37.44 -20.57
N GLU A 9 68.15 37.34 -19.75
CA GLU A 9 68.22 36.35 -18.66
C GLU A 9 67.11 36.56 -17.60
N ARG A 10 66.73 37.83 -17.35
CA ARG A 10 65.61 38.18 -16.47
C ARG A 10 64.26 37.77 -17.06
N ILE A 11 64.06 37.97 -18.36
CA ILE A 11 62.82 37.59 -19.05
C ILE A 11 62.67 36.06 -19.06
N GLU A 12 63.76 35.32 -19.30
CA GLU A 12 63.74 33.86 -19.30
C GLU A 12 63.42 33.29 -17.91
N LYS A 13 64.00 33.85 -16.84
CA LYS A 13 63.67 33.50 -15.44
C LYS A 13 62.21 33.78 -15.10
N ILE A 14 61.64 34.89 -15.57
CA ILE A 14 60.21 35.21 -15.37
C ILE A 14 59.32 34.23 -16.14
N SER A 15 59.64 33.96 -17.41
CA SER A 15 58.89 33.00 -18.24
C SER A 15 58.93 31.59 -17.66
N TYR A 16 60.07 31.14 -17.13
CA TYR A 16 60.18 29.88 -16.42
C TYR A 16 59.28 29.84 -15.18
N LYS A 17 59.31 30.89 -14.35
CA LYS A 17 58.49 30.97 -13.13
C LYS A 17 57.00 30.99 -13.42
N ILE A 18 56.58 31.67 -14.49
CA ILE A 18 55.17 31.66 -14.96
C ILE A 18 54.77 30.25 -15.41
N ARG A 19 55.60 29.57 -16.22
CA ARG A 19 55.31 28.20 -16.68
C ARG A 19 55.18 27.20 -15.54
N GLU A 20 56.03 27.30 -14.52
CA GLU A 20 55.93 26.44 -13.33
C GLU A 20 54.67 26.76 -12.50
N SER A 21 54.33 28.03 -12.32
CA SER A 21 53.09 28.41 -11.64
C SER A 21 51.84 27.92 -12.38
N VAL A 22 51.81 27.95 -13.72
CA VAL A 22 50.69 27.43 -14.52
C VAL A 22 50.56 25.91 -14.36
N LYS A 23 51.66 25.15 -14.41
CA LYS A 23 51.63 23.70 -14.15
C LYS A 23 51.09 23.36 -12.75
N LEU A 24 51.47 24.13 -11.74
CA LEU A 24 50.99 23.92 -10.37
C LEU A 24 49.48 24.18 -10.25
N ILE A 25 48.94 25.14 -11.00
CA ILE A 25 47.50 25.40 -11.07
C ILE A 25 46.78 24.21 -11.74
N ASP A 26 47.28 23.73 -12.89
CA ASP A 26 46.69 22.58 -13.59
C ASP A 26 46.68 21.29 -12.73
N ILE A 27 47.76 21.07 -11.97
CA ILE A 27 47.87 19.94 -11.03
C ILE A 27 46.85 20.08 -9.91
N MET A 28 46.68 21.29 -9.36
CA MET A 28 45.72 21.56 -8.29
C MET A 28 44.28 21.35 -8.76
N ASP A 29 43.94 21.79 -9.97
CA ASP A 29 42.62 21.58 -10.56
C ASP A 29 42.33 20.09 -10.81
N THR A 30 43.33 19.34 -11.29
CA THR A 30 43.20 17.89 -11.50
C THR A 30 43.01 17.14 -10.17
N GLN A 31 43.74 17.52 -9.13
CA GLN A 31 43.59 16.95 -7.78
C GLN A 31 42.20 17.26 -7.19
N LEU A 32 41.70 18.49 -7.38
CA LEU A 32 40.35 18.86 -6.95
C LEU A 32 39.28 18.04 -7.69
N LEU A 33 39.37 17.91 -9.02
CA LEU A 33 38.44 17.12 -9.83
C LEU A 33 38.41 15.64 -9.39
N THR A 34 39.57 15.03 -9.16
CA THR A 34 39.64 13.65 -8.69
C THR A 34 39.04 13.50 -7.28
N PHE A 35 39.31 14.45 -6.38
CA PHE A 35 38.71 14.48 -5.05
C PHE A 35 37.17 14.55 -5.10
N TRP A 36 36.61 15.41 -5.95
CA TRP A 36 35.16 15.51 -6.12
C TRP A 36 34.54 14.24 -6.71
N ASN A 37 35.25 13.53 -7.59
CA ASN A 37 34.81 12.23 -8.12
C ASN A 37 34.82 11.14 -7.03
N PHE A 38 35.87 11.08 -6.21
CA PHE A 38 35.92 10.14 -5.07
C PHE A 38 34.83 10.43 -4.03
N LEU A 39 34.60 11.71 -3.71
CA LEU A 39 33.54 12.10 -2.78
C LEU A 39 32.15 11.74 -3.32
N SER A 40 31.90 11.98 -4.61
CA SER A 40 30.62 11.63 -5.26
C SER A 40 30.39 10.13 -5.29
N PHE A 41 31.42 9.33 -5.60
CA PHE A 41 31.33 7.87 -5.60
C PHE A 41 31.11 7.32 -4.18
N PHE A 42 31.79 7.89 -3.18
CA PHE A 42 31.62 7.53 -1.79
C PHE A 42 30.19 7.84 -1.27
N LEU A 43 29.65 9.01 -1.61
CA LEU A 43 28.27 9.39 -1.28
C LEU A 43 27.25 8.47 -1.98
N LEU A 44 27.51 8.06 -3.22
CA LEU A 44 26.67 7.09 -3.93
C LEU A 44 26.70 5.72 -3.24
N LEU A 45 27.87 5.23 -2.81
CA LEU A 45 27.99 3.98 -2.07
C LEU A 45 27.29 4.04 -0.71
N ILE A 46 27.38 5.17 0.00
CA ILE A 46 26.62 5.41 1.23
C ILE A 46 25.11 5.37 0.95
N ALA A 47 24.66 6.09 -0.07
CA ALA A 47 23.25 6.10 -0.48
C ALA A 47 22.76 4.69 -0.85
N LEU A 48 23.55 3.92 -1.60
CA LEU A 48 23.25 2.53 -1.95
C LEU A 48 23.25 1.61 -0.72
N TYR A 49 24.17 1.80 0.22
CA TYR A 49 24.21 1.05 1.47
C TYR A 49 22.95 1.32 2.32
N PHE A 50 22.56 2.58 2.50
CA PHE A 50 21.34 2.94 3.21
C PHE A 50 20.08 2.49 2.45
N PHE A 51 20.05 2.61 1.12
CA PHE A 51 18.94 2.13 0.29
C PHE A 51 18.77 0.62 0.35
N ARG A 52 19.87 -0.14 0.31
CA ARG A 52 19.89 -1.60 0.46
C ARG A 52 19.51 -2.03 1.87
N ARG A 53 20.02 -1.36 2.91
CA ARG A 53 19.68 -1.66 4.31
C ARG A 53 18.21 -1.38 4.61
N ASN A 54 17.69 -0.25 4.14
CA ASN A 54 16.27 0.12 4.31
C ASN A 54 15.33 -0.81 3.51
N SER A 55 15.78 -1.31 2.36
CA SER A 55 15.05 -2.34 1.58
C SER A 55 15.07 -3.71 2.26
N SER A 56 16.21 -4.12 2.84
CA SER A 56 16.35 -5.44 3.46
C SER A 56 15.56 -5.59 4.76
N SER A 57 15.46 -4.53 5.58
CA SER A 57 14.62 -4.54 6.79
C SER A 57 13.13 -4.55 6.47
N LYS A 58 12.70 -3.83 5.42
CA LYS A 58 11.31 -3.87 4.93
C LYS A 58 10.91 -5.21 4.31
N MET A 59 11.85 -5.91 3.67
CA MET A 59 11.57 -7.24 3.10
C MET A 59 11.50 -8.35 4.16
N ALA A 60 12.29 -8.26 5.23
CA ALA A 60 12.31 -9.28 6.29
C ALA A 60 11.09 -9.23 7.24
N GLU A 61 10.45 -8.07 7.41
CA GLU A 61 9.21 -7.94 8.19
C GLU A 61 7.94 -8.33 7.39
N ASN A 62 8.05 -8.40 6.06
CA ASN A 62 6.93 -8.66 5.15
C ASN A 62 6.79 -10.14 4.73
N SER A 63 7.42 -11.07 5.47
CA SER A 63 7.12 -12.49 5.32
C SER A 63 5.78 -12.82 6.01
N SER A 64 4.71 -12.68 5.22
CA SER A 64 3.39 -13.31 5.38
C SER A 64 2.54 -12.93 6.60
N LYS A 65 2.04 -11.68 6.66
CA LYS A 65 0.80 -11.43 7.42
C LYS A 65 -0.38 -11.94 6.58
N SER A 66 -1.16 -12.85 7.15
CA SER A 66 -2.38 -13.39 6.55
C SER A 66 -3.59 -12.67 7.15
N ILE A 67 -4.72 -12.62 6.44
CA ILE A 67 -5.99 -12.16 7.04
C ILE A 67 -6.36 -12.98 8.30
N TYR A 68 -5.86 -14.22 8.41
CA TYR A 68 -6.16 -15.12 9.51
C TYR A 68 -5.50 -14.75 10.84
N ASP A 69 -4.60 -13.76 10.84
CA ASP A 69 -3.94 -13.27 12.05
C ASP A 69 -4.75 -12.17 12.76
N PHE A 70 -5.90 -11.78 12.22
CA PHE A 70 -6.74 -10.71 12.74
C PHE A 70 -7.95 -11.24 13.52
N THR A 71 -8.29 -10.53 14.59
CA THR A 71 -9.55 -10.66 15.31
C THR A 71 -10.32 -9.36 15.16
N VAL A 72 -11.60 -9.47 14.87
CA VAL A 72 -12.53 -8.33 14.72
C VAL A 72 -13.74 -8.53 15.63
N LYS A 73 -14.58 -7.51 15.78
CA LYS A 73 -15.85 -7.63 16.51
C LYS A 73 -17.00 -7.98 15.57
N ASP A 74 -17.85 -8.94 15.94
CA ASP A 74 -19.15 -9.11 15.26
C ASP A 74 -20.09 -7.94 15.59
N ILE A 75 -21.24 -7.88 14.91
CA ILE A 75 -22.24 -6.81 15.13
C ILE A 75 -22.80 -6.78 16.57
N SER A 76 -22.61 -7.85 17.35
CA SER A 76 -23.01 -7.95 18.76
C SER A 76 -21.87 -7.61 19.74
N GLY A 77 -20.68 -7.27 19.24
CA GLY A 77 -19.51 -6.89 20.02
C GLY A 77 -18.63 -8.05 20.50
N ASN A 78 -18.88 -9.29 20.06
CA ASN A 78 -18.05 -10.44 20.41
C ASN A 78 -16.81 -10.51 19.53
N ASP A 79 -15.70 -11.05 20.07
CA ASP A 79 -14.49 -11.30 19.29
C ASP A 79 -14.68 -12.45 18.31
N VAL A 80 -14.30 -12.21 17.06
CA VAL A 80 -14.34 -13.16 15.96
C VAL A 80 -12.95 -13.24 15.34
N SER A 81 -12.26 -14.35 15.59
CA SER A 81 -10.99 -14.65 14.92
C SER A 81 -11.24 -14.97 13.46
N LEU A 82 -10.59 -14.26 12.54
CA LEU A 82 -10.73 -14.51 11.11
C LEU A 82 -10.09 -15.83 10.67
N SER A 83 -9.26 -16.45 11.51
CA SER A 83 -8.72 -17.79 11.27
C SER A 83 -9.80 -18.86 11.05
N GLN A 84 -11.03 -18.65 11.53
CA GLN A 84 -12.14 -19.58 11.28
C GLN A 84 -12.56 -19.66 9.81
N TYR A 85 -12.20 -18.65 9.01
CA TYR A 85 -12.47 -18.60 7.57
C TYR A 85 -11.32 -19.18 6.73
N ARG A 86 -10.38 -19.91 7.36
CA ARG A 86 -9.27 -20.57 6.68
C ARG A 86 -9.79 -21.56 5.63
N GLY A 87 -9.19 -21.54 4.44
CA GLY A 87 -9.61 -22.40 3.33
C GLY A 87 -10.76 -21.84 2.51
N LYS A 88 -11.35 -20.69 2.91
CA LYS A 88 -12.38 -20.00 2.13
C LYS A 88 -11.80 -18.87 1.30
N VAL A 89 -12.38 -18.63 0.13
CA VAL A 89 -12.26 -17.38 -0.63
C VAL A 89 -13.12 -16.33 0.05
N LEU A 90 -12.55 -15.17 0.36
CA LEU A 90 -13.25 -14.12 1.09
C LEU A 90 -13.42 -12.87 0.24
N LEU A 91 -14.62 -12.31 0.26
CA LEU A 91 -14.89 -10.97 -0.25
C LEU A 91 -15.14 -10.02 0.94
N VAL A 92 -14.14 -9.22 1.28
CA VAL A 92 -14.23 -8.22 2.36
C VAL A 92 -14.75 -6.90 1.81
N VAL A 93 -15.82 -6.36 2.40
CA VAL A 93 -16.51 -5.17 1.87
C VAL A 93 -16.81 -4.16 2.97
N ASN A 94 -16.46 -2.88 2.77
CA ASN A 94 -16.95 -1.81 3.63
C ASN A 94 -18.34 -1.37 3.15
N VAL A 95 -19.36 -1.41 4.02
CA VAL A 95 -20.76 -1.17 3.64
C VAL A 95 -21.35 0.06 4.31
N ALA A 96 -22.47 0.54 3.75
CA ALA A 96 -23.28 1.63 4.28
C ALA A 96 -24.76 1.40 3.95
N SER A 97 -25.69 1.72 4.84
CA SER A 97 -27.14 1.56 4.61
C SER A 97 -27.78 2.73 3.86
N GLN A 98 -27.18 3.93 3.90
CA GLN A 98 -27.73 5.16 3.33
C GLN A 98 -26.88 5.72 2.18
N CYS A 99 -26.36 4.83 1.33
CA CYS A 99 -25.57 5.20 0.16
C CYS A 99 -26.34 4.96 -1.15
N GLY A 100 -26.11 5.79 -2.17
CA GLY A 100 -26.71 5.59 -3.50
C GLY A 100 -26.33 4.26 -4.17
N LEU A 101 -25.26 3.61 -3.70
CA LEU A 101 -24.80 2.30 -4.17
C LEU A 101 -25.38 1.13 -3.38
N THR A 102 -26.06 1.37 -2.26
CA THR A 102 -26.47 0.34 -1.29
C THR A 102 -27.38 -0.71 -1.92
N GLN A 103 -28.44 -0.29 -2.61
CA GLN A 103 -29.45 -1.22 -3.12
C GLN A 103 -28.87 -2.21 -4.13
N THR A 104 -28.11 -1.71 -5.11
CA THR A 104 -27.47 -2.57 -6.12
C THR A 104 -26.40 -3.47 -5.50
N ASN A 105 -25.58 -2.94 -4.59
CA ASN A 105 -24.50 -3.74 -3.99
C ASN A 105 -25.05 -4.87 -3.11
N TYR A 106 -25.97 -4.61 -2.18
CA TYR A 106 -26.55 -5.68 -1.36
C TYR A 106 -27.28 -6.72 -2.22
N LYS A 107 -28.04 -6.29 -3.23
CA LYS A 107 -28.71 -7.22 -4.16
C LYS A 107 -27.70 -8.16 -4.84
N GLU A 108 -26.63 -7.61 -5.40
CA GLU A 108 -25.63 -8.41 -6.12
C GLU A 108 -24.75 -9.25 -5.19
N LEU A 109 -24.40 -8.75 -4.01
CA LEU A 109 -23.69 -9.52 -2.98
C LEU A 109 -24.53 -10.72 -2.53
N ASN A 110 -25.83 -10.55 -2.33
CA ASN A 110 -26.73 -11.65 -2.00
C ASN A 110 -26.77 -12.70 -3.13
N VAL A 111 -26.80 -12.28 -4.39
CA VAL A 111 -26.77 -13.22 -5.53
C VAL A 111 -25.49 -14.04 -5.51
N LEU A 112 -24.33 -13.41 -5.34
CA LEU A 112 -23.05 -14.13 -5.21
C LEU A 112 -23.05 -15.07 -4.02
N TYR A 113 -23.49 -14.59 -2.86
CA TYR A 113 -23.47 -15.37 -1.63
C TYR A 113 -24.38 -16.60 -1.73
N GLN A 114 -25.62 -16.46 -2.22
CA GLN A 114 -26.50 -17.60 -2.43
C GLN A 114 -25.93 -18.64 -3.39
N LYS A 115 -25.16 -18.21 -4.40
CA LYS A 115 -24.55 -19.12 -5.36
C LYS A 115 -23.36 -19.89 -4.77
N TYR A 116 -22.56 -19.29 -3.89
CA TYR A 116 -21.25 -19.83 -3.49
C TYR A 116 -21.07 -20.11 -2.00
N LYS A 117 -21.99 -19.74 -1.10
CA LYS A 117 -21.82 -19.89 0.35
C LYS A 117 -21.47 -21.32 0.81
N ASP A 118 -21.94 -22.32 0.08
CA ASP A 118 -21.67 -23.75 0.34
C ASP A 118 -20.45 -24.29 -0.44
N GLN A 119 -19.65 -23.41 -1.05
CA GLN A 119 -18.51 -23.75 -1.92
C GLN A 119 -17.25 -22.98 -1.46
N ASP A 120 -16.88 -23.07 -0.18
CA ASP A 120 -15.69 -22.40 0.38
C ASP A 120 -15.65 -20.87 0.10
N PHE A 121 -16.79 -20.19 0.06
CA PHE A 121 -16.85 -18.74 -0.14
C PHE A 121 -17.52 -18.06 1.06
N GLU A 122 -17.06 -16.85 1.39
CA GLU A 122 -17.65 -16.03 2.43
C GLU A 122 -17.59 -14.54 2.07
N ILE A 123 -18.61 -13.78 2.47
CA ILE A 123 -18.59 -12.31 2.38
C ILE A 123 -18.47 -11.75 3.80
N LEU A 124 -17.47 -10.90 4.02
CA LEU A 124 -17.26 -10.25 5.32
C LEU A 124 -17.63 -8.76 5.19
N ALA A 125 -18.80 -8.38 5.70
CA ALA A 125 -19.32 -7.02 5.57
C ALA A 125 -19.02 -6.17 6.81
N PHE A 126 -18.37 -5.02 6.61
CA PHE A 126 -17.95 -4.10 7.67
C PHE A 126 -18.64 -2.74 7.51
N PRO A 127 -19.67 -2.43 8.30
CA PRO A 127 -20.32 -1.12 8.29
C PRO A 127 -19.31 0.00 8.57
N CYS A 128 -19.41 1.12 7.86
CA CYS A 128 -18.49 2.25 8.03
C CYS A 128 -19.18 3.60 7.82
N ASN A 129 -19.02 4.51 8.78
CA ASN A 129 -19.66 5.83 8.74
C ASN A 129 -18.77 6.97 8.20
N GLN A 130 -17.53 6.68 7.78
CA GLN A 130 -16.55 7.71 7.38
C GLN A 130 -16.89 8.40 6.05
N PHE A 131 -17.84 7.88 5.29
CA PHE A 131 -18.19 8.37 3.95
C PHE A 131 -19.53 9.11 3.98
N ARG A 132 -19.48 10.43 4.23
CA ARG A 132 -20.65 11.32 4.34
C ARG A 132 -21.71 10.88 5.37
N GLY A 133 -21.31 10.17 6.43
CA GLY A 133 -22.24 9.81 7.49
C GLY A 133 -23.34 8.83 7.04
N GLN A 134 -23.06 7.97 6.05
CA GLN A 134 -24.06 7.09 5.42
C GLN A 134 -24.34 5.77 6.18
N GLU A 135 -23.76 5.60 7.37
CA GLU A 135 -24.02 4.48 8.28
C GLU A 135 -24.12 5.00 9.74
N PRO A 136 -25.07 5.92 10.03
CA PRO A 136 -25.13 6.62 11.30
C PRO A 136 -25.61 5.73 12.46
N GLY A 137 -26.38 4.68 12.15
CA GLY A 137 -27.08 3.88 13.15
C GLY A 137 -26.18 3.10 14.10
N SER A 138 -26.76 2.66 15.22
CA SER A 138 -26.13 1.74 16.16
C SER A 138 -25.93 0.36 15.53
N SER A 139 -25.13 -0.51 16.16
CA SER A 139 -24.91 -1.88 15.66
C SER A 139 -26.23 -2.67 15.60
N GLU A 140 -27.15 -2.45 16.56
CA GLU A 140 -28.50 -3.04 16.55
C GLU A 140 -29.37 -2.53 15.38
N GLU A 141 -29.38 -1.22 15.13
CA GLU A 141 -30.12 -0.62 14.01
C GLU A 141 -29.57 -1.12 12.66
N ILE A 142 -28.23 -1.20 12.54
CA ILE A 142 -27.57 -1.72 11.35
C ILE A 142 -27.95 -3.19 11.14
N GLN A 143 -27.88 -4.03 12.18
CA GLN A 143 -28.26 -5.44 12.11
C GLN A 143 -29.70 -5.58 11.62
N ASN A 144 -30.64 -4.83 12.22
CA ASN A 144 -32.03 -4.86 11.83
C ASN A 144 -32.23 -4.47 10.35
N VAL A 145 -31.61 -3.38 9.90
CA VAL A 145 -31.69 -2.93 8.51
C VAL A 145 -31.13 -3.99 7.56
N VAL A 146 -29.96 -4.57 7.87
CA VAL A 146 -29.32 -5.56 7.01
C VAL A 146 -30.13 -6.86 6.93
N CYS A 147 -30.69 -7.34 8.05
CA CYS A 147 -31.52 -8.54 8.09
C CYS A 147 -32.88 -8.35 7.42
N THR A 148 -33.60 -7.25 7.72
CA THR A 148 -35.00 -7.09 7.27
C THR A 148 -35.10 -6.51 5.86
N ARG A 149 -34.35 -5.43 5.60
CA ARG A 149 -34.45 -4.68 4.34
C ARG A 149 -33.59 -5.31 3.25
N PHE A 150 -32.34 -5.65 3.58
CA PHE A 150 -31.40 -6.18 2.60
C PHE A 150 -31.34 -7.71 2.57
N LYS A 151 -31.90 -8.39 3.58
CA LYS A 151 -31.96 -9.86 3.67
C LYS A 151 -30.58 -10.50 3.46
N ALA A 152 -29.53 -9.89 4.01
CA ALA A 152 -28.19 -10.45 3.91
C ALA A 152 -28.08 -11.65 4.85
N GLU A 153 -27.53 -12.75 4.33
CA GLU A 153 -27.25 -13.98 5.09
C GLU A 153 -25.75 -14.15 5.40
N PHE A 154 -24.91 -13.25 4.88
CA PHE A 154 -23.47 -13.26 5.14
C PHE A 154 -23.13 -12.50 6.43
N PRO A 155 -21.99 -12.81 7.09
CA PRO A 155 -21.54 -12.13 8.30
C PRO A 155 -21.44 -10.61 8.14
N VAL A 156 -22.05 -9.91 9.11
CA VAL A 156 -21.92 -8.47 9.31
C VAL A 156 -21.19 -8.24 10.63
N PHE A 157 -20.13 -7.45 10.57
CA PHE A 157 -19.27 -7.14 11.70
C PHE A 157 -19.66 -5.80 12.35
N ASP A 158 -19.01 -5.47 13.46
CA ASP A 158 -19.20 -4.18 14.10
C ASP A 158 -18.79 -3.03 13.17
N LYS A 159 -19.31 -1.83 13.46
CA LYS A 159 -18.99 -0.64 12.70
C LYS A 159 -17.54 -0.23 12.93
N VAL A 160 -16.77 -0.08 11.85
CA VAL A 160 -15.34 0.22 11.90
C VAL A 160 -14.97 1.50 11.17
N GLU A 161 -13.83 2.07 11.55
CA GLU A 161 -13.10 3.02 10.71
C GLU A 161 -12.20 2.24 9.74
N VAL A 162 -12.19 2.63 8.47
CA VAL A 162 -11.37 1.99 7.42
C VAL A 162 -10.20 2.89 6.97
N ASN A 163 -10.24 4.16 7.34
CA ASN A 163 -9.21 5.17 7.07
C ASN A 163 -8.78 5.89 8.35
N GLY A 164 -7.64 6.59 8.29
CA GLY A 164 -7.13 7.37 9.41
C GLY A 164 -6.37 6.55 10.46
N LYS A 165 -5.98 7.23 11.56
CA LYS A 165 -5.18 6.64 12.63
C LYS A 165 -5.90 5.51 13.35
N ASN A 166 -7.22 5.65 13.50
CA ASN A 166 -8.10 4.70 14.17
C ASN A 166 -8.63 3.61 13.23
N ALA A 167 -8.15 3.55 11.99
CA ALA A 167 -8.57 2.49 11.09
C ALA A 167 -8.30 1.12 11.73
N GLU A 168 -9.30 0.25 11.62
CA GLU A 168 -9.27 -1.14 12.04
C GLU A 168 -7.98 -1.80 11.50
N PRO A 169 -7.16 -2.44 12.36
CA PRO A 169 -5.96 -3.17 11.95
C PRO A 169 -6.13 -4.03 10.69
N LEU A 170 -7.25 -4.74 10.54
CA LEU A 170 -7.57 -5.48 9.31
C LEU A 170 -7.55 -4.58 8.07
N TYR A 171 -8.21 -3.42 8.10
CA TYR A 171 -8.27 -2.51 6.96
C TYR A 171 -6.94 -1.83 6.65
N LYS A 172 -6.08 -1.60 7.65
CA LYS A 172 -4.70 -1.16 7.41
C LYS A 172 -3.94 -2.23 6.60
N PHE A 173 -4.06 -3.50 6.99
CA PHE A 173 -3.46 -4.61 6.26
C PHE A 173 -4.01 -4.75 4.83
N LEU A 174 -5.33 -4.75 4.64
CA LEU A 174 -5.94 -4.88 3.30
C LEU A 174 -5.45 -3.79 2.34
N LYS A 175 -5.38 -2.54 2.82
CA LYS A 175 -4.89 -1.41 2.05
C LYS A 175 -3.39 -1.48 1.78
N ASP A 176 -2.58 -1.99 2.69
CA ASP A 176 -1.15 -2.19 2.48
C ASP A 176 -0.89 -3.25 1.39
N GLN A 177 -1.63 -4.37 1.44
CA GLN A 177 -1.50 -5.46 0.46
C GLN A 177 -1.96 -5.07 -0.95
N LYS A 178 -3.01 -4.24 -1.06
CA LYS A 178 -3.59 -3.78 -2.34
C LYS A 178 -3.80 -2.28 -2.36
N GLY A 179 -2.74 -1.55 -2.05
CA GLY A 179 -2.67 -0.08 -2.11
C GLY A 179 -2.23 0.42 -3.47
N GLY A 180 -2.61 1.65 -3.82
CA GLY A 180 -2.09 2.34 -5.00
C GLY A 180 -0.82 3.12 -4.70
N ILE A 181 0.00 3.37 -5.72
CA ILE A 181 1.26 4.16 -5.61
C ILE A 181 0.98 5.59 -5.10
N PHE A 182 -0.20 6.14 -5.40
CA PHE A 182 -0.62 7.50 -5.01
C PHE A 182 -1.52 7.54 -3.77
N GLY A 183 -1.40 6.53 -2.91
CA GLY A 183 -2.15 6.40 -1.67
C GLY A 183 -3.08 5.19 -1.65
N ASP A 184 -3.25 4.63 -0.47
CA ASP A 184 -3.94 3.37 -0.21
C ASP A 184 -5.36 3.55 0.34
N GLY A 185 -5.70 4.78 0.77
CA GLY A 185 -6.97 5.13 1.39
C GLY A 185 -8.21 4.68 0.61
N ILE A 186 -9.19 4.15 1.33
CA ILE A 186 -10.50 3.76 0.76
C ILE A 186 -11.26 5.03 0.39
N LYS A 187 -11.74 5.10 -0.84
CA LYS A 187 -12.31 6.33 -1.40
C LYS A 187 -13.80 6.48 -1.12
N TRP A 188 -14.53 5.38 -0.93
CA TRP A 188 -15.97 5.39 -0.69
C TRP A 188 -16.49 4.08 -0.08
N ASN A 189 -17.78 4.06 0.23
CA ASN A 189 -18.54 2.85 0.53
C ASN A 189 -18.46 1.83 -0.61
N PHE A 190 -18.50 0.55 -0.26
CA PHE A 190 -18.45 -0.60 -1.16
C PHE A 190 -17.13 -0.77 -1.92
N THR A 191 -15.99 -0.44 -1.32
CA THR A 191 -14.71 -1.00 -1.79
C THR A 191 -14.68 -2.47 -1.40
N LYS A 192 -14.19 -3.34 -2.30
CA LYS A 192 -14.08 -4.78 -2.05
C LYS A 192 -12.63 -5.22 -2.09
N PHE A 193 -12.26 -6.13 -1.23
CA PHE A 193 -10.99 -6.86 -1.30
C PHE A 193 -11.29 -8.34 -1.48
N LEU A 194 -10.64 -8.97 -2.45
CA LEU A 194 -10.73 -10.40 -2.69
C LEU A 194 -9.52 -11.09 -2.09
N VAL A 195 -9.78 -12.11 -1.29
CA VAL A 195 -8.77 -12.87 -0.54
C VAL A 195 -8.89 -14.33 -0.92
N ASN A 196 -7.76 -14.98 -1.16
CA ASN A 196 -7.73 -16.40 -1.53
C ASN A 196 -7.79 -17.33 -0.29
N LYS A 197 -7.80 -18.65 -0.53
CA LYS A 197 -7.93 -19.69 0.52
C LYS A 197 -6.75 -19.73 1.51
N GLU A 198 -5.61 -19.14 1.18
CA GLU A 198 -4.44 -18.99 2.08
C GLU A 198 -4.48 -17.68 2.89
N GLY A 199 -5.52 -16.86 2.70
CA GLY A 199 -5.68 -15.60 3.41
C GLY A 199 -4.85 -14.45 2.86
N LYS A 200 -4.38 -14.55 1.61
CA LYS A 200 -3.66 -13.47 0.91
C LYS A 200 -4.63 -12.61 0.10
N VAL A 201 -4.47 -11.30 0.21
CA VAL A 201 -5.26 -10.34 -0.58
C VAL A 201 -4.78 -10.38 -2.03
N VAL A 202 -5.62 -10.83 -2.95
CA VAL A 202 -5.27 -11.01 -4.36
C VAL A 202 -5.76 -9.86 -5.24
N ASP A 203 -6.85 -9.19 -4.86
CA ASP A 203 -7.37 -8.05 -5.62
C ASP A 203 -8.12 -7.03 -4.76
N ARG A 204 -8.33 -5.83 -5.31
CA ARG A 204 -9.12 -4.74 -4.75
C ARG A 204 -9.96 -4.06 -5.83
N TYR A 205 -11.25 -3.96 -5.58
CA TYR A 205 -12.22 -3.38 -6.50
C TYR A 205 -12.77 -2.05 -5.99
N ALA A 206 -12.90 -1.10 -6.93
CA ALA A 206 -13.44 0.22 -6.64
C ALA A 206 -14.94 0.15 -6.23
N PRO A 207 -15.44 1.14 -5.48
CA PRO A 207 -16.86 1.33 -5.16
C PRO A 207 -17.84 1.11 -6.32
N THR A 208 -17.46 1.58 -7.51
CA THR A 208 -18.26 1.52 -8.75
C THR A 208 -18.18 0.17 -9.47
N THR A 209 -17.31 -0.74 -9.02
CA THR A 209 -17.29 -2.12 -9.53
C THR A 209 -18.46 -2.87 -8.93
N ALA A 210 -19.40 -3.26 -9.79
CA ALA A 210 -20.55 -4.07 -9.44
C ALA A 210 -20.09 -5.45 -8.93
N PRO A 211 -20.59 -5.96 -7.79
CA PRO A 211 -20.18 -7.26 -7.26
C PRO A 211 -20.23 -8.40 -8.28
N LEU A 212 -21.26 -8.47 -9.13
CA LEU A 212 -21.36 -9.54 -10.14
C LEU A 212 -20.22 -9.51 -11.17
N LYS A 213 -19.54 -8.38 -11.37
CA LYS A 213 -18.36 -8.33 -12.25
C LYS A 213 -17.14 -9.04 -11.66
N ILE A 214 -17.14 -9.28 -10.35
CA ILE A 214 -16.05 -9.96 -9.60
C ILE A 214 -16.23 -11.49 -9.64
N GLU A 215 -17.39 -11.99 -10.08
CA GLU A 215 -17.74 -13.41 -10.05
C GLU A 215 -16.70 -14.33 -10.70
N LYS A 216 -16.16 -13.94 -11.86
CA LYS A 216 -15.14 -14.73 -12.57
C LYS A 216 -13.85 -14.90 -11.76
N ASP A 217 -13.47 -13.88 -11.00
CA ASP A 217 -12.28 -13.93 -10.14
C ASP A 217 -12.53 -14.82 -8.92
N ILE A 218 -13.75 -14.78 -8.36
CA ILE A 218 -14.19 -15.71 -7.30
C ILE A 218 -14.14 -17.14 -7.81
N GLU A 219 -14.77 -17.45 -8.95
CA GLU A 219 -14.77 -18.80 -9.54
C GLU A 219 -13.35 -19.33 -9.78
N LYS A 220 -12.45 -18.45 -10.24
CA LYS A 220 -11.04 -18.81 -10.45
C LYS A 220 -10.37 -19.27 -9.15
N LEU A 221 -10.59 -18.53 -8.05
CA LEU A 221 -10.00 -18.87 -6.74
C LEU A 221 -10.66 -20.08 -6.09
N LEU A 222 -11.95 -20.31 -6.35
CA LEU A 222 -12.66 -21.50 -5.87
C LEU A 222 -12.15 -22.78 -6.53
N ARG A 223 -11.74 -22.70 -7.80
CA ARG A 223 -11.18 -23.83 -8.56
C ARG A 223 -9.70 -24.09 -8.31
N SER A 224 -8.94 -23.09 -7.84
CA SER A 224 -7.54 -23.30 -7.46
C SER A 224 -7.46 -24.05 -6.13
N SER A 225 -6.84 -25.23 -6.17
CA SER A 225 -6.53 -26.08 -4.99
C SER A 225 -5.26 -25.62 -4.29
#